data_AF-A0A2I0N0I7-F1
#
_entry.id   AF-A0A2I0N0I7-F1
#
_cell.length_a   1.000
_cell.length_b   1.000
_cell.length_c   1.000
_cell.angle_alpha   90.00
_cell.angle_beta   90.00
_cell.angle_gamma   90.00
#
_symmetry.space_group_name_H-M   'P 1'
#
loop_
_entity.id
_entity.type
_entity.pdbx_description
1 polymer ?
#
loop_
_entity_poly.entity_id
_entity_poly.type
_entity_poly.pdbx_seq_one_letter_code
_entity_poly.pdbx_strand_id
1 'polypeptide(L)'
;MSDVIDINEFKKRVRDKEVDQLEEYVYSLYYEVAQGKMTLAQMNREILAYNKEHDISQEKFMELQKKLVERYGYDPDELEKQLLGAAGPLNLPQNNLLGKYGASIEEQAGYRKVIRNATNQVVIFCLGQNIVLLSENTVDLSDSELNEFLVSYKRQLGEKPLQVELAEGIRRFQY
;
A
#
# COMPACT_ATOMS: atom_id res chain seq x y z
N MET A 1 50.56 2.00 18.36
CA MET A 1 50.41 2.68 17.05
C MET A 1 49.65 1.70 16.17
N SER A 2 48.37 1.84 15.85
CA SER A 2 47.47 2.98 15.92
C SER A 2 46.05 2.40 16.01
N ASP A 3 45.27 2.75 17.03
CA ASP A 3 43.84 2.43 17.04
C ASP A 3 43.18 3.33 15.99
N VAL A 4 43.10 2.84 14.75
CA VAL A 4 42.33 3.47 13.70
C VAL A 4 40.87 3.21 14.06
N ILE A 5 40.24 4.19 14.70
CA ILE A 5 38.80 4.21 14.93
C ILE A 5 38.13 4.26 13.56
N ASP A 6 37.49 3.17 13.15
CA ASP A 6 36.67 3.15 11.95
C ASP A 6 35.42 4.00 12.21
N ILE A 7 35.39 5.20 11.63
CA ILE A 7 34.28 6.16 11.76
C ILE A 7 32.95 5.54 11.29
N ASN A 8 32.99 4.47 10.48
CA ASN A 8 31.80 3.75 10.08
C ASN A 8 31.18 2.90 11.20
N GLU A 9 31.94 2.46 12.22
CA GLU A 9 31.35 1.79 13.39
C GLU A 9 30.52 2.76 14.25
N PHE A 10 30.89 4.03 14.31
CA PHE A 10 30.12 5.05 15.01
C PHE A 10 28.76 5.35 14.36
N LYS A 11 28.65 5.20 13.04
CA LYS A 11 27.38 5.36 12.30
C LYS A 11 26.41 4.21 12.54
N LYS A 12 26.92 3.02 12.86
CA LYS A 12 26.10 1.83 13.13
C LYS A 12 25.48 1.87 14.52
N ARG A 13 26.15 2.48 15.49
CA ARG A 13 25.71 2.46 16.90
C ARG A 13 24.37 3.18 17.12
N VAL A 14 23.28 2.43 17.19
CA VAL A 14 21.95 2.95 17.55
C VAL A 14 21.95 3.46 18.99
N ARG A 15 21.71 4.76 19.17
CA ARG A 15 21.54 5.38 20.49
C ARG A 15 20.11 5.14 20.99
N ASP A 16 19.95 4.93 22.29
CA ASP A 16 18.62 4.65 22.87
C ASP A 16 17.65 5.83 22.64
N LYS A 17 18.16 7.06 22.60
CA LYS A 17 17.38 8.24 22.21
C LYS A 17 16.80 8.15 20.78
N GLU A 18 17.52 7.53 19.85
CA GLU A 18 17.03 7.35 18.47
C GLU A 18 15.95 6.26 18.40
N VAL A 19 16.03 5.27 19.31
CA VAL A 19 14.97 4.26 19.50
C VAL A 19 13.72 4.94 20.03
N ASP A 20 13.84 5.75 21.11
CA ASP A 20 12.73 6.51 21.70
C ASP A 20 12.04 7.41 20.66
N GLN A 21 12.83 8.13 19.84
CA GLN A 21 12.30 9.03 18.81
C GLN A 21 11.52 8.29 17.72
N LEU A 22 12.06 7.16 17.25
CA LEU A 22 11.38 6.33 16.26
C LEU A 22 10.09 5.73 16.85
N GLU A 23 10.14 5.30 18.11
CA GLU A 23 9.01 4.75 18.85
C GLU A 23 7.85 5.75 18.93
N GLU A 24 8.14 6.97 19.40
CA GLU A 24 7.16 8.05 19.51
C GLU A 24 6.53 8.38 18.14
N TYR A 25 7.35 8.42 17.10
CA TYR A 25 6.88 8.68 15.73
C TYR A 25 5.96 7.58 15.22
N VAL A 26 6.36 6.31 15.36
CA VAL A 26 5.54 5.15 14.96
C VAL A 26 4.23 5.10 15.74
N TYR A 27 4.23 5.38 17.05
CA TYR A 27 3.01 5.48 17.85
C TYR A 27 2.06 6.57 17.37
N SER A 28 2.59 7.73 16.99
CA SER A 28 1.78 8.83 16.48
C SER A 28 1.06 8.43 15.18
N LEU A 29 1.77 7.76 14.26
CA LEU A 29 1.20 7.27 13.01
C LEU A 29 0.18 6.15 13.25
N TYR A 30 0.47 5.23 14.17
CA TYR A 30 -0.48 4.16 14.53
C TYR A 30 -1.80 4.74 15.04
N TYR A 31 -1.75 5.81 15.83
CA TYR A 31 -2.96 6.50 16.29
C TYR A 31 -3.75 7.09 15.12
N GLU A 32 -3.08 7.68 14.13
CA GLU A 32 -3.73 8.19 12.92
C GLU A 32 -4.36 7.07 12.07
N VAL A 33 -3.71 5.91 11.99
CA VAL A 33 -4.29 4.70 11.37
C VAL A 33 -5.52 4.23 12.14
N ALA A 34 -5.45 4.14 13.47
CA ALA A 34 -6.56 3.71 14.32
C ALA A 34 -7.77 4.64 14.22
N GLN A 35 -7.53 5.93 13.98
CA GLN A 35 -8.58 6.92 13.72
C GLN A 35 -9.10 6.91 12.28
N GLY A 36 -8.55 6.09 11.39
CA GLY A 36 -8.90 6.02 9.97
C GLY A 36 -8.47 7.24 9.16
N LYS A 37 -7.56 8.07 9.70
CA LYS A 37 -7.04 9.28 9.03
C LYS A 37 -5.97 8.94 7.99
N MET A 38 -5.29 7.81 8.16
CA MET A 38 -4.33 7.28 7.20
C MET A 38 -4.44 5.76 7.09
N THR A 39 -3.97 5.22 5.98
CA THR A 39 -3.85 3.77 5.77
C THR A 39 -2.51 3.26 6.28
N LEU A 40 -2.42 1.95 6.52
CA LEU A 40 -1.15 1.29 6.85
C LEU A 40 -0.07 1.50 5.77
N ALA A 41 -0.47 1.59 4.49
CA ALA A 41 0.45 1.89 3.40
C ALA A 41 0.98 3.33 3.44
N GLN A 42 0.17 4.29 3.90
CA GLN A 42 0.60 5.68 4.14
C GLN A 42 1.55 5.76 5.33
N MET A 43 1.24 5.07 6.44
CA MET A 43 2.15 4.95 7.59
C MET A 43 3.54 4.43 7.18
N ASN A 44 3.61 3.40 6.33
CA ASN A 44 4.89 2.90 5.82
C ASN A 44 5.67 3.94 5.00
N ARG A 45 4.99 4.76 4.20
CA ARG A 45 5.64 5.84 3.44
C ARG A 45 6.19 6.93 4.35
N GLU A 46 5.44 7.31 5.38
CA GLU A 46 5.87 8.28 6.39
C GLU A 46 7.11 7.80 7.15
N ILE A 47 7.15 6.53 7.56
CA ILE A 47 8.33 5.94 8.19
C ILE A 47 9.57 5.96 7.26
N LEU A 48 9.39 5.65 5.97
CA LEU A 48 10.48 5.73 4.99
C LEU A 48 10.95 7.17 4.76
N ALA A 49 10.01 8.14 4.75
CA ALA A 49 10.32 9.56 4.64
C ALA A 49 11.11 10.06 5.86
N TYR A 50 10.66 9.71 7.06
CA TYR A 50 11.36 9.98 8.32
C TYR A 50 12.80 9.44 8.29
N ASN A 51 13.00 8.20 7.84
CA ASN A 51 14.34 7.62 7.74
C ASN A 51 15.25 8.43 6.81
N LYS A 52 14.71 8.91 5.68
CA LYS A 52 15.45 9.73 4.72
C LYS A 52 15.78 11.12 5.26
N GLU A 53 14.85 11.76 5.97
CA GLU A 53 15.03 13.09 6.57
C GLU A 53 16.03 13.07 7.74
N HIS A 54 16.08 11.96 8.48
CA HIS A 54 16.94 11.79 9.65
C HIS A 54 18.26 11.07 9.35
N ASP A 55 18.62 10.90 8.07
CA ASP A 55 19.87 10.24 7.63
C ASP A 55 20.04 8.83 8.22
N ILE A 56 18.93 8.12 8.39
CA ILE A 56 18.87 6.76 8.90
C ILE A 56 19.06 5.82 7.71
N SER A 57 20.24 5.20 7.64
CA SER A 57 20.51 4.17 6.63
C SER A 57 19.61 2.94 6.85
N GLN A 58 19.41 2.15 5.80
CA GLN A 58 18.62 0.92 5.88
C GLN A 58 19.17 -0.04 6.96
N GLU A 59 20.49 -0.18 7.06
CA GLU A 59 21.14 -1.00 8.10
C GLU A 59 20.84 -0.47 9.51
N LYS A 60 20.93 0.85 9.72
CA LYS A 60 20.65 1.48 11.01
C LYS A 60 19.17 1.37 11.37
N PHE A 61 18.28 1.44 10.38
CA PHE A 61 16.85 1.24 10.57
C PHE A 61 16.52 -0.20 10.98
N MET A 62 17.17 -1.20 10.39
CA MET A 62 17.02 -2.60 10.81
C MET A 62 17.46 -2.80 12.27
N GLU A 63 18.56 -2.19 12.70
CA GLU A 63 18.99 -2.25 14.10
C GLU A 63 18.03 -1.51 15.04
N LEU A 64 17.46 -0.38 14.62
CA LEU A 64 16.44 0.35 15.37
C LEU A 64 15.16 -0.49 15.55
N GLN A 65 14.69 -1.12 14.48
CA GLN A 65 13.55 -2.04 14.53
C GLN A 65 13.84 -3.21 15.48
N LYS A 66 15.02 -3.83 15.39
CA LYS A 66 15.41 -4.93 16.28
C LYS A 66 15.36 -4.52 17.75
N LYS A 67 15.95 -3.36 18.10
CA LYS A 67 15.92 -2.84 19.48
C LYS A 67 14.51 -2.52 19.98
N LEU A 68 13.65 -1.97 19.13
CA LEU A 68 12.24 -1.72 19.48
C LEU A 68 11.54 -3.01 19.87
N VAL A 69 11.67 -4.04 19.05
CA VAL A 69 11.00 -5.33 19.22
C VAL A 69 11.48 -6.05 20.48
N GLU A 70 12.80 -6.04 20.71
CA GLU A 70 13.41 -6.54 21.95
C GLU A 70 12.87 -5.78 23.19
N ARG A 71 12.68 -4.45 23.11
CA ARG A 71 12.12 -3.63 24.20
C ARG A 71 10.70 -4.03 24.58
N TYR A 72 9.91 -4.48 23.59
CA TYR A 72 8.55 -4.96 23.80
C TYR A 72 8.46 -6.44 24.20
N GLY A 73 9.61 -7.10 24.41
CA GLY A 73 9.66 -8.50 24.84
C GLY A 73 9.34 -9.50 23.74
N TYR A 74 9.42 -9.07 22.47
CA TYR A 74 9.25 -9.94 21.32
C TYR A 74 10.62 -10.40 20.80
N ASP A 75 10.69 -11.65 20.35
CA ASP A 75 11.87 -12.15 19.66
C ASP A 75 11.93 -11.52 18.27
N PRO A 76 12.99 -10.75 17.94
CA PRO A 76 13.11 -10.08 16.66
C PRO A 76 13.17 -11.05 15.47
N ASP A 77 13.71 -12.26 15.64
CA ASP A 77 13.77 -13.26 14.58
C ASP A 77 12.38 -13.90 14.35
N GLU A 78 11.54 -13.94 15.39
CA GLU A 78 10.16 -14.42 15.30
C GLU A 78 9.21 -13.34 14.75
N LEU A 79 9.41 -12.08 15.11
CA LEU A 79 8.71 -10.96 14.51
C LEU A 79 9.11 -10.80 13.03
N GLU A 80 10.38 -10.98 12.67
CA GLU A 80 10.79 -10.99 11.27
C GLU A 80 10.01 -12.06 10.51
N LYS A 81 9.90 -13.29 11.04
CA LYS A 81 9.08 -14.36 10.44
C LYS A 81 7.59 -14.05 10.36
N GLN A 82 7.02 -13.38 11.36
CA GLN A 82 5.60 -13.02 11.38
C GLN A 82 5.28 -11.80 10.52
N LEU A 83 6.16 -10.80 10.46
CA LEU A 83 6.09 -9.66 9.53
C LEU A 83 6.38 -10.12 8.10
N LEU A 84 7.34 -11.03 7.88
CA LEU A 84 7.53 -11.75 6.61
C LEU A 84 6.28 -12.54 6.22
N GLY A 85 5.59 -13.14 7.20
CA GLY A 85 4.37 -13.93 7.00
C GLY A 85 3.11 -13.10 6.76
N ALA A 86 2.99 -11.92 7.38
CA ALA A 86 1.83 -11.04 7.30
C ALA A 86 2.01 -9.87 6.30
N ALA A 87 3.25 -9.46 6.02
CA ALA A 87 3.60 -8.33 5.16
C ALA A 87 4.62 -8.69 4.06
N GLY A 88 5.11 -9.93 3.96
CA GLY A 88 6.24 -10.25 3.09
C GLY A 88 7.52 -9.54 3.56
N PRO A 89 8.68 -9.87 2.97
CA PRO A 89 9.94 -9.27 3.39
C PRO A 89 9.93 -7.74 3.30
N LEU A 90 10.32 -7.07 4.39
CA LEU A 90 10.91 -5.72 4.35
C LEU A 90 12.25 -5.70 3.57
N ASN A 91 12.69 -6.87 3.10
CA ASN A 91 13.53 -7.01 1.92
C ASN A 91 12.70 -6.60 0.70
N LEU A 92 12.57 -5.29 0.41
CA LEU A 92 12.14 -4.83 -0.91
C LEU A 92 13.10 -5.49 -1.91
N PRO A 93 12.67 -6.51 -2.69
CA PRO A 93 13.56 -7.03 -3.71
C PRO A 93 13.99 -5.85 -4.57
N GLN A 94 15.27 -5.76 -4.96
CA GLN A 94 15.75 -4.71 -5.86
C GLN A 94 15.00 -4.69 -7.22
N ASN A 95 14.16 -5.70 -7.46
CA ASN A 95 13.19 -5.82 -8.55
C ASN A 95 11.71 -5.68 -8.11
N ASN A 96 11.41 -4.96 -7.02
CA ASN A 96 10.02 -4.71 -6.62
C ASN A 96 9.42 -3.60 -7.48
N LEU A 97 8.23 -3.84 -8.04
CA LEU A 97 7.43 -2.88 -8.80
C LEU A 97 7.35 -1.52 -8.07
N LEU A 98 7.12 -1.56 -6.75
CA LEU A 98 7.05 -0.36 -5.91
C LEU A 98 8.42 0.30 -5.68
N GLY A 99 9.50 -0.46 -5.64
CA GLY A 99 10.85 0.10 -5.56
C GLY A 99 11.26 0.82 -6.84
N LYS A 100 10.85 0.29 -8.01
CA LYS A 100 11.18 0.86 -9.32
C LYS A 100 10.24 1.98 -9.77
N TYR A 101 8.96 1.90 -9.42
CA TYR A 101 7.92 2.80 -9.93
C TYR A 101 6.98 3.35 -8.84
N GLY A 102 7.26 3.16 -7.55
CA GLY A 102 6.35 3.52 -6.47
C GLY A 102 5.97 4.99 -6.40
N ALA A 103 6.83 5.89 -6.91
CA ALA A 103 6.51 7.32 -7.01
C ALA A 103 5.47 7.63 -8.10
N SER A 104 5.30 6.75 -9.10
CA SER A 104 4.35 6.90 -10.22
C SER A 104 3.18 5.92 -10.15
N ILE A 105 3.15 5.04 -9.15
CA ILE A 105 2.06 4.07 -8.95
C ILE A 105 1.12 4.64 -7.90
N GLU A 106 -0.12 4.84 -8.29
CA GLU A 106 -1.21 5.13 -7.38
C GLU A 106 -1.91 3.83 -7.01
N GLU A 107 -2.08 3.61 -5.70
CA GLU A 107 -2.88 2.51 -5.19
C GLU A 107 -4.35 2.94 -5.16
N GLN A 108 -5.21 2.17 -5.83
CA GLN A 108 -6.63 2.48 -5.92
C GLN A 108 -7.47 1.31 -5.42
N ALA A 109 -8.25 1.56 -4.36
CA ALA A 109 -9.19 0.60 -3.82
C ALA A 109 -10.53 0.67 -4.57
N GLY A 110 -11.22 -0.46 -4.69
CA GLY A 110 -12.51 -0.50 -5.38
C GLY A 110 -13.15 -1.86 -5.44
N TYR A 111 -14.34 -1.90 -6.02
CA TYR A 111 -15.09 -3.13 -6.26
C TYR A 111 -14.92 -3.60 -7.69
N ARG A 112 -14.87 -4.92 -7.88
CA ARG A 112 -14.92 -5.55 -9.19
C ARG A 112 -16.17 -6.40 -9.30
N LYS A 113 -16.97 -6.18 -10.33
CA LYS A 113 -18.15 -6.99 -10.68
C LYS A 113 -18.03 -7.48 -12.12
N VAL A 114 -18.58 -8.66 -12.38
CA VAL A 114 -18.75 -9.18 -13.74
C VAL A 114 -20.23 -9.43 -13.97
N ILE A 115 -20.73 -8.94 -15.10
CA ILE A 115 -22.07 -9.19 -15.61
C ILE A 115 -21.92 -10.05 -16.87
N ARG A 116 -22.64 -11.17 -16.91
CA ARG A 116 -22.68 -12.11 -18.04
C ARG A 116 -24.13 -12.54 -18.22
N ASN A 117 -24.85 -11.83 -19.07
CA ASN A 117 -26.24 -12.13 -19.38
C ASN A 117 -26.43 -12.20 -20.91
N ALA A 118 -27.67 -12.29 -21.37
CA ALA A 118 -27.99 -12.40 -22.79
C ALA A 118 -27.66 -11.13 -23.59
N THR A 119 -27.57 -9.98 -22.91
CA THR A 119 -27.40 -8.66 -23.51
C THR A 119 -25.94 -8.21 -23.46
N ASN A 120 -25.26 -8.40 -22.33
CA ASN A 120 -23.90 -7.95 -22.10
C ASN A 120 -22.98 -9.01 -21.49
N GLN A 121 -21.71 -8.86 -21.84
CA GLN A 121 -20.59 -9.45 -21.11
C GLN A 121 -19.62 -8.34 -20.73
N VAL A 122 -19.75 -7.80 -19.51
CA VAL A 122 -18.99 -6.63 -19.06
C VAL A 122 -18.33 -6.88 -17.71
N VAL A 123 -17.08 -6.40 -17.57
CA VAL A 123 -16.37 -6.32 -16.30
C VAL A 123 -16.43 -4.87 -15.83
N ILE A 124 -16.87 -4.66 -14.60
CA ILE A 124 -17.07 -3.35 -14.00
C ILE A 124 -16.04 -3.17 -12.89
N PHE A 125 -15.26 -2.09 -12.96
CA PHE A 125 -14.42 -1.63 -11.86
C PHE A 125 -15.00 -0.35 -11.28
N CYS A 126 -15.27 -0.35 -9.98
CA CYS A 126 -15.82 0.78 -9.26
C CYS A 126 -14.73 1.36 -8.35
N LEU A 127 -14.15 2.47 -8.77
CA LEU A 127 -12.96 3.08 -8.18
C LEU A 127 -13.33 4.45 -7.59
N GLY A 128 -14.16 4.42 -6.54
CA GLY A 128 -14.79 5.63 -6.00
C GLY A 128 -15.86 6.16 -6.95
N GLN A 129 -15.75 7.42 -7.39
CA GLN A 129 -16.70 8.01 -8.33
C GLN A 129 -16.46 7.59 -9.79
N ASN A 130 -15.29 7.00 -10.07
CA ASN A 130 -14.92 6.56 -11.41
C ASN A 130 -15.30 5.10 -11.58
N ILE A 131 -16.03 4.80 -12.65
CA ILE A 131 -16.45 3.46 -13.02
C ILE A 131 -15.88 3.15 -14.39
N VAL A 132 -15.22 2.00 -14.51
CA VAL A 132 -14.70 1.51 -15.79
C VAL A 132 -15.47 0.28 -16.20
N LEU A 133 -16.11 0.34 -17.36
CA LEU A 133 -16.80 -0.77 -18.02
C LEU A 133 -15.88 -1.33 -19.11
N LEU A 134 -15.47 -2.59 -18.95
CA LEU A 134 -14.63 -3.29 -19.92
C LEU A 134 -15.42 -4.41 -20.60
N SER A 135 -15.50 -4.38 -21.92
CA SER A 135 -16.06 -5.47 -22.71
C SER A 135 -15.22 -5.79 -23.96
N GLU A 136 -15.29 -7.04 -24.39
CA GLU A 136 -14.72 -7.48 -25.66
C GLU A 136 -15.63 -7.10 -26.84
N ASN A 137 -16.93 -6.91 -26.56
CA ASN A 137 -17.96 -6.56 -27.54
C ASN A 137 -18.52 -5.16 -27.24
N THR A 138 -19.41 -4.67 -28.10
CA THR A 138 -20.20 -3.47 -27.81
C THR A 138 -21.11 -3.72 -26.61
N VAL A 139 -21.15 -2.76 -25.69
CA VAL A 139 -21.98 -2.79 -24.48
C VAL A 139 -23.30 -2.11 -24.78
N ASP A 140 -24.39 -2.82 -24.50
CA ASP A 140 -25.72 -2.26 -24.55
C ASP A 140 -26.06 -1.62 -23.20
N LEU A 141 -26.11 -0.29 -23.18
CA LEU A 141 -26.43 0.49 -21.98
C LEU A 141 -27.92 0.41 -21.57
N SER A 142 -28.78 -0.23 -22.36
CA SER A 142 -30.17 -0.50 -21.99
C SER A 142 -30.34 -1.73 -21.10
N ASP A 143 -29.26 -2.49 -20.85
CA ASP A 143 -29.26 -3.65 -19.96
C ASP A 143 -29.73 -3.30 -18.54
N SER A 144 -30.80 -3.97 -18.11
CA SER A 144 -31.41 -3.78 -16.80
C SER A 144 -30.49 -4.12 -15.63
N GLU A 145 -29.70 -5.20 -15.72
CA GLU A 145 -28.81 -5.63 -14.63
C GLU A 145 -27.65 -4.64 -14.48
N LEU A 146 -27.08 -4.18 -15.59
CA LEU A 146 -26.05 -3.15 -15.58
C LEU A 146 -26.58 -1.85 -14.97
N ASN A 147 -27.75 -1.40 -15.41
CA ASN A 147 -28.36 -0.17 -14.91
C ASN A 147 -28.72 -0.26 -13.41
N GLU A 148 -29.31 -1.37 -12.97
CA GLU A 148 -29.64 -1.60 -11.57
C GLU A 148 -28.38 -1.59 -10.69
N PHE A 149 -27.29 -2.21 -11.16
CA PHE A 149 -26.02 -2.18 -10.46
C PHE A 149 -25.47 -0.76 -10.31
N LEU A 150 -25.42 0.02 -11.40
CA LEU A 150 -24.89 1.39 -11.37
C LEU A 150 -25.71 2.30 -10.47
N VAL A 151 -27.04 2.17 -10.47
CA VAL A 151 -27.93 2.93 -9.59
C VAL A 151 -27.71 2.56 -8.12
N SER A 152 -27.57 1.26 -7.82
CA SER A 152 -27.31 0.79 -6.47
C SER A 152 -25.97 1.30 -5.94
N TYR A 153 -24.94 1.30 -6.78
CA TYR A 153 -23.64 1.84 -6.43
C TYR A 153 -23.67 3.36 -6.23
N LYS A 154 -24.38 4.09 -7.10
CA LYS A 154 -24.58 5.54 -6.95
C LYS A 154 -25.24 5.90 -5.62
N ARG A 155 -26.26 5.15 -5.21
CA ARG A 155 -26.94 5.31 -3.91
C ARG A 155 -25.98 5.14 -2.74
N GLN A 156 -25.11 4.12 -2.80
CA GLN A 156 -24.10 3.87 -1.78
C GLN A 156 -23.14 5.07 -1.61
N LEU A 157 -22.84 5.79 -2.70
CA LEU A 157 -21.97 6.97 -2.69
C LEU A 157 -22.69 8.29 -2.36
N GLY A 158 -23.97 8.21 -1.93
CA GLY A 158 -24.76 9.38 -1.56
C GLY A 158 -25.24 10.21 -2.74
N GLU A 159 -25.64 9.56 -3.84
CA GLU A 159 -26.22 10.18 -5.04
C GLU A 159 -25.29 11.15 -5.80
N LYS A 160 -23.99 11.12 -5.50
CA LYS A 160 -22.98 11.88 -6.23
C LYS A 160 -22.91 11.44 -7.71
N PRO A 161 -22.58 12.35 -8.64
CA PRO A 161 -22.38 11.97 -10.04
C PRO A 161 -21.27 10.93 -10.16
N LEU A 162 -21.49 9.94 -11.03
CA LEU A 162 -20.50 8.92 -11.38
C LEU A 162 -19.89 9.28 -12.72
N GLN A 163 -18.57 9.17 -12.83
CA GLN A 163 -17.87 9.23 -14.11
C GLN A 163 -17.75 7.80 -14.64
N VAL A 164 -18.45 7.50 -15.74
CA VAL A 164 -18.46 6.17 -16.33
C VAL A 164 -17.63 6.20 -17.62
N GLU A 165 -16.57 5.39 -17.64
CA GLU A 165 -15.71 5.18 -18.79
C GLU A 165 -16.00 3.82 -19.40
N LEU A 166 -16.26 3.80 -20.71
CA LEU A 166 -16.60 2.59 -21.46
C LEU A 166 -15.47 2.26 -22.42
N ALA A 167 -14.89 1.06 -22.28
CA ALA A 167 -13.91 0.51 -23.20
C ALA A 167 -14.43 -0.80 -23.81
N GLU A 168 -14.55 -0.80 -25.14
CA GLU A 168 -15.06 -1.90 -25.95
C GLU A 168 -13.96 -2.45 -26.88
N GLY A 169 -14.15 -3.65 -27.43
CA GLY A 169 -13.19 -4.25 -28.36
C GLY A 169 -11.88 -4.69 -27.70
N ILE A 170 -11.90 -4.95 -26.39
CA ILE A 170 -10.71 -5.29 -25.61
C ILE A 170 -10.19 -6.68 -26.01
N ARG A 171 -8.85 -6.80 -26.11
CA ARG A 171 -8.17 -8.09 -26.28
C ARG A 171 -7.43 -8.45 -24.99
N ARG A 172 -7.46 -9.73 -24.61
CA ARG A 172 -6.76 -10.24 -23.43
C ARG A 172 -5.60 -11.14 -23.86
N PHE A 173 -4.45 -10.98 -23.20
CA PHE A 173 -3.29 -11.84 -23.37
C PHE A 173 -2.70 -12.19 -22.00
N GLN A 174 -1.99 -13.31 -21.94
CA GLN A 174 -1.18 -13.71 -20.78
C GLN A 174 0.28 -13.47 -21.15
N TYR A 175 1.06 -12.91 -20.23
CA TYR A 175 2.48 -12.60 -20.39
C TYR A 175 3.25 -13.15 -19.19
#